data_AF-A0A528D6D4-F1
#
_entry.id   AF-A0A528D6D4-F1
#
_cell.length_a   1.000
_cell.length_b   1.000
_cell.length_c   1.000
_cell.angle_alpha   90.00
_cell.angle_beta   90.00
_cell.angle_gamma   90.00
#
_symmetry.space_group_name_H-M   'P 1'
#
loop_
_entity.id
_entity.type
_entity.pdbx_description
1 polymer ?
#
loop_
_entity_poly.entity_id
_entity_poly.type
_entity_poly.pdbx_seq_one_letter_code
_entity_poly.pdbx_strand_id
1 'polypeptide(L)'
;AQDREPIRVAFAGEAGQSVLNDSSPTQVPSATEAESQLRLRLDQSGISTLAVQRSPGRLVVSGMIPNDKDRAWTETQSWFDQTFGAHIPLVSNVMIGNAEQAPRLRLQAIWYGERPYVIAADGARYHEGAFTNDGWTIKHIGETELLLTKGGATVALKYP
;
A
#
# COMPACT_ATOMS: atom_id res chain seq x y z
N ALA A 1 -1.05 -39.84 77.97
CA ALA A 1 -0.82 -38.37 77.98
C ALA A 1 0.57 -38.14 77.42
N GLN A 2 0.66 -37.70 76.16
CA GLN A 2 1.07 -36.34 75.75
C GLN A 2 2.55 -36.06 76.07
N ASP A 3 3.43 -36.06 75.06
CA ASP A 3 3.69 -34.99 74.06
C ASP A 3 4.84 -34.09 74.51
N ARG A 4 5.94 -34.07 73.73
CA ARG A 4 6.72 -32.86 73.36
C ARG A 4 8.03 -33.22 72.65
N GLU A 5 8.14 -32.73 71.41
CA GLU A 5 9.35 -32.68 70.56
C GLU A 5 10.48 -31.82 71.16
N PRO A 6 11.67 -31.78 70.51
CA PRO A 6 11.90 -30.59 69.67
C PRO A 6 12.66 -30.80 68.33
N ILE A 7 12.12 -30.15 67.28
CA ILE A 7 12.76 -29.13 66.41
C ILE A 7 14.00 -29.56 65.58
N ARG A 8 13.79 -29.72 64.26
CA ARG A 8 14.83 -29.63 63.23
C ARG A 8 14.90 -28.22 62.65
N VAL A 9 16.12 -27.68 62.63
CA VAL A 9 16.54 -26.43 61.97
C VAL A 9 16.37 -26.50 60.45
N ALA A 10 15.84 -25.42 59.86
CA ALA A 10 15.90 -25.15 58.43
C ALA A 10 16.36 -23.70 58.19
N PHE A 11 17.34 -23.56 57.31
CA PHE A 11 17.98 -22.31 56.89
C PHE A 11 16.96 -21.38 56.20
N ALA A 12 16.83 -20.16 56.70
CA ALA A 12 16.18 -19.06 55.99
C ALA A 12 17.26 -18.24 55.28
N GLY A 13 17.38 -18.44 53.97
CA GLY A 13 18.06 -17.52 53.06
C GLY A 13 17.10 -16.39 52.70
N GLU A 14 17.57 -15.17 52.87
CA GLU A 14 16.82 -13.92 52.80
C GLU A 14 16.20 -13.68 51.41
N ALA A 15 14.94 -13.25 51.42
CA ALA A 15 14.16 -12.93 50.23
C ALA A 15 14.80 -11.78 49.43
N GLY A 16 14.95 -12.03 48.13
CA GLY A 16 15.55 -11.11 47.17
C GLY A 16 14.82 -9.77 47.08
N GLN A 17 15.64 -8.73 47.06
CA GLN A 17 15.28 -7.39 46.61
C GLN A 17 14.93 -7.47 45.11
N SER A 18 13.65 -7.58 44.77
CA SER A 18 13.18 -7.27 43.42
C SER A 18 13.21 -5.76 43.23
N VAL A 19 14.35 -5.24 42.78
CA VAL A 19 14.39 -3.94 42.11
C VAL A 19 13.60 -4.09 40.81
N LEU A 20 12.45 -3.44 40.75
CA LEU A 20 11.65 -3.30 39.54
C LEU A 20 12.49 -2.52 38.53
N ASN A 21 13.17 -3.25 37.66
CA ASN A 21 13.89 -2.68 36.53
C ASN A 21 12.86 -2.31 35.46
N ASP A 22 12.32 -1.09 35.54
CA ASP A 22 11.51 -0.45 34.50
C ASP A 22 12.41 -0.06 33.31
N SER A 23 12.97 -1.06 32.65
CA SER A 23 13.62 -0.90 31.36
C SER A 23 12.84 -1.74 30.37
N SER A 24 11.68 -1.24 29.94
CA SER A 24 11.07 -1.75 28.73
C SER A 24 12.07 -1.54 27.60
N PRO A 25 12.61 -2.60 26.96
CA PRO A 25 13.48 -2.39 25.81
C PRO A 25 12.65 -1.68 24.75
N THR A 26 13.21 -0.63 24.16
CA THR A 26 12.65 0.04 22.98
C THR A 26 12.47 -1.02 21.89
N GLN A 27 11.28 -1.60 21.80
CA GLN A 27 11.00 -2.66 20.84
C GLN A 27 11.11 -2.04 19.45
N VAL A 28 12.03 -2.58 18.64
CA VAL A 28 12.16 -2.22 17.23
C VAL A 28 10.79 -2.42 16.57
N PRO A 29 10.22 -1.40 15.91
CA PRO A 29 8.90 -1.54 15.32
C PRO A 29 8.89 -2.67 14.30
N SER A 30 7.90 -3.57 14.39
CA SER A 30 7.80 -4.71 13.48
C SER A 30 7.18 -4.30 12.14
N ALA A 31 7.52 -5.01 11.06
CA ALA A 31 6.92 -4.77 9.74
C ALA A 31 5.38 -4.95 9.74
N THR A 32 4.85 -5.82 10.59
CA THR A 32 3.40 -6.04 10.75
C THR A 32 2.73 -4.84 11.42
N GLU A 33 3.39 -4.26 12.42
CA GLU A 33 2.89 -3.06 13.11
C GLU A 33 2.92 -1.84 12.19
N ALA A 34 4.04 -1.64 11.48
CA ALA A 34 4.18 -0.57 10.49
C ALA A 34 3.12 -0.68 9.39
N GLU A 35 2.85 -1.88 8.87
CA GLU A 35 1.78 -2.11 7.89
C GLU A 35 0.40 -1.73 8.46
N SER A 36 0.10 -2.17 9.69
CA SER A 36 -1.19 -1.95 10.33
C SER A 36 -1.45 -0.46 10.59
N GLN A 37 -0.45 0.26 11.11
CA GLN A 37 -0.58 1.70 11.34
C GLN A 37 -0.66 2.50 10.02
N LEU A 38 0.08 2.08 9.00
CA LEU A 38 -0.01 2.70 7.68
C LEU A 38 -1.41 2.54 7.07
N ARG A 39 -1.98 1.32 7.13
CA ARG A 39 -3.36 1.07 6.67
C ARG A 39 -4.39 1.91 7.43
N LEU A 40 -4.25 2.00 8.75
CA LEU A 40 -5.14 2.82 9.58
C LEU A 40 -5.07 4.30 9.19
N ARG A 41 -3.87 4.84 9.00
CA ARG A 41 -3.69 6.25 8.64
C ARG A 41 -4.21 6.56 7.23
N LEU A 42 -4.03 5.63 6.29
CA LEU A 42 -4.60 5.73 4.94
C LEU A 42 -6.13 5.80 5.00
N ASP A 43 -6.76 4.95 5.81
CA ASP A 43 -8.22 4.97 6.03
C ASP A 43 -8.69 6.29 6.65
N GLN A 44 -8.01 6.78 7.71
CA GLN A 44 -8.29 8.07 8.35
C GLN A 44 -8.13 9.27 7.40
N SER A 45 -7.26 9.14 6.40
CA SER A 45 -7.04 10.15 5.35
C SER A 45 -8.04 10.04 4.19
N GLY A 46 -8.93 9.05 4.23
CA GLY A 46 -9.87 8.71 3.17
C GLY A 46 -9.19 8.24 1.89
N ILE A 47 -8.06 7.54 2.02
CA ILE A 47 -7.30 6.93 0.92
C ILE A 47 -7.46 5.41 1.01
N SER A 48 -8.52 4.88 0.39
CA SER A 48 -8.82 3.44 0.43
C SER A 48 -8.36 2.69 -0.82
N THR A 49 -7.87 3.41 -1.83
CA THR A 49 -7.49 2.87 -3.15
C THR A 49 -6.08 2.27 -3.21
N LEU A 50 -5.28 2.47 -2.16
CA LEU A 50 -3.89 2.03 -2.12
C LEU A 50 -3.75 0.63 -1.54
N ALA A 51 -3.03 -0.22 -2.25
CA ALA A 51 -2.60 -1.52 -1.77
C ALA A 51 -1.30 -1.37 -0.98
N VAL A 52 -1.29 -1.85 0.26
CA VAL A 52 -0.09 -1.98 1.09
C VAL A 52 0.36 -3.43 1.09
N GLN A 53 1.64 -3.67 0.83
CA GLN A 53 2.23 -5.01 0.79
C GLN A 53 3.56 -5.05 1.56
N ARG A 54 3.74 -6.08 2.38
CA ARG A 54 5.03 -6.40 3.00
C ARG A 54 5.94 -7.07 1.97
N SER A 55 7.16 -6.54 1.84
CA SER A 55 8.26 -7.15 1.11
C SER A 55 9.44 -7.35 2.08
N PRO A 56 10.42 -8.23 1.77
CA PRO A 56 11.58 -8.42 2.62
C PRO A 56 12.28 -7.08 2.93
N GLY A 57 12.27 -6.69 4.21
CA GLY A 57 12.91 -5.46 4.71
C GLY A 57 12.24 -4.13 4.33
N ARG A 58 11.03 -4.11 3.77
CA ARG A 58 10.35 -2.86 3.36
C ARG A 58 8.83 -2.99 3.27
N LEU A 59 8.15 -1.85 3.27
CA LEU A 59 6.76 -1.77 2.82
C LEU A 59 6.67 -1.19 1.42
N VAL A 60 5.75 -1.73 0.62
CA VAL A 60 5.46 -1.23 -0.72
C VAL A 60 4.00 -0.76 -0.73
N VAL A 61 3.77 0.47 -1.19
CA VAL A 61 2.44 1.01 -1.39
C VAL A 61 2.26 1.27 -2.88
N SER A 62 1.17 0.76 -3.44
CA SER A 62 0.90 0.85 -4.87
C SER A 62 -0.56 1.20 -5.11
N GLY A 63 -0.83 1.99 -6.14
CA GLY A 63 -2.20 2.31 -6.55
C GLY A 63 -2.32 3.75 -7.04
N MET A 64 -3.56 4.20 -7.18
CA MET A 64 -3.88 5.56 -7.61
C MET A 64 -4.64 6.30 -6.53
N ILE A 65 -4.29 7.55 -6.30
CA ILE A 65 -5.07 8.48 -5.47
C ILE A 65 -5.57 9.63 -6.33
N PRO A 66 -6.79 10.13 -6.09
CA PRO A 66 -7.28 11.33 -6.77
C PRO A 66 -6.47 12.57 -6.36
N ASN A 67 -6.50 13.61 -7.21
CA ASN A 67 -5.62 14.77 -7.06
C ASN A 67 -5.84 15.55 -5.74
N ASP A 68 -7.07 15.54 -5.22
CA ASP A 68 -7.41 16.15 -3.94
C ASP A 68 -6.77 15.43 -2.73
N LYS A 69 -6.28 14.21 -2.92
CA LYS A 69 -5.61 13.40 -1.89
C LYS A 69 -4.08 13.49 -1.90
N ASP A 70 -3.49 14.23 -2.84
CA ASP A 70 -2.02 14.39 -2.94
C ASP A 70 -1.39 14.89 -1.63
N ARG A 71 -1.97 15.95 -1.04
CA ARG A 71 -1.49 16.48 0.25
C ARG A 71 -1.58 15.43 1.36
N ALA A 72 -2.72 14.74 1.48
CA ALA A 72 -2.94 13.74 2.53
C ALA A 72 -1.99 12.54 2.39
N TRP A 73 -1.67 12.15 1.15
CA TRP A 73 -0.68 11.13 0.86
C TRP A 73 0.74 11.57 1.23
N THR A 74 1.14 12.78 0.82
CA THR A 74 2.46 13.36 1.18
C THR A 74 2.65 13.45 2.70
N GLU A 75 1.61 13.85 3.44
CA GLU A 75 1.62 13.89 4.91
C GLU A 75 1.72 12.49 5.53
N THR A 76 1.07 11.50 4.91
CA THR A 76 1.14 10.09 5.34
C THR A 76 2.54 9.52 5.12
N GLN A 77 3.16 9.77 3.96
CA GLN A 77 4.55 9.36 3.69
C GLN A 77 5.51 9.98 4.68
N SER A 78 5.43 11.31 4.87
CA SER A 78 6.31 12.05 5.77
C SER A 78 6.24 11.52 7.21
N TRP A 79 5.03 11.22 7.70
CA TRP A 79 4.86 10.62 9.01
C TRP A 79 5.43 9.20 9.08
N PHE A 80 5.23 8.38 8.04
CA PHE A 80 5.74 7.02 8.03
C PHE A 80 7.27 7.00 8.07
N ASP A 81 7.91 7.85 7.27
CA ASP A 81 9.37 7.97 7.22
C ASP A 81 9.93 8.42 8.58
N GLN A 82 9.24 9.32 9.28
CA GLN A 82 9.63 9.75 10.64
C GLN A 82 9.44 8.66 11.69
N THR A 83 8.38 7.84 11.58
CA THR A 83 8.00 6.86 12.60
C THR A 83 8.73 5.53 12.42
N PHE A 84 8.88 5.08 11.17
CA PHE A 84 9.37 3.75 10.81
C PHE A 84 10.58 3.77 9.87
N GLY A 85 10.84 4.89 9.17
CA GLY A 85 11.83 4.96 8.08
C GLY A 85 13.27 4.64 8.47
N ALA A 86 13.62 4.74 9.76
CA ALA A 86 14.93 4.31 10.28
C ALA A 86 15.16 2.79 10.18
N HIS A 87 14.09 1.99 10.18
CA HIS A 87 14.15 0.52 10.22
C HIS A 87 13.44 -0.14 9.03
N ILE A 88 12.38 0.50 8.52
CA ILE A 88 11.50 -0.03 7.49
C ILE A 88 11.25 1.08 6.47
N PRO A 89 11.94 1.07 5.32
CA PRO A 89 11.66 2.04 4.26
C PRO A 89 10.30 1.80 3.61
N LEU A 90 9.67 2.89 3.17
CA LEU A 90 8.46 2.89 2.36
C LEU A 90 8.79 3.08 0.88
N VAL A 91 8.45 2.10 0.05
CA VAL A 91 8.51 2.25 -1.41
C VAL A 91 7.15 2.69 -1.91
N SER A 92 7.11 3.88 -2.51
CA SER A 92 5.91 4.45 -3.11
C SER A 92 5.86 4.20 -4.61
N ASN A 93 4.89 3.40 -5.04
CA ASN A 93 4.45 3.25 -6.42
C ASN A 93 3.05 3.87 -6.59
N VAL A 94 2.81 4.99 -5.90
CA VAL A 94 1.53 5.70 -5.92
C VAL A 94 1.51 6.70 -7.05
N MET A 95 0.45 6.63 -7.85
CA MET A 95 0.18 7.59 -8.91
C MET A 95 -0.89 8.57 -8.45
N ILE A 96 -0.69 9.86 -8.74
CA ILE A 96 -1.70 10.90 -8.50
C ILE A 96 -2.50 11.08 -9.79
N GLY A 97 -3.82 10.94 -9.69
CA GLY A 97 -4.73 11.06 -10.82
C GLY A 97 -6.13 10.58 -10.48
N ASN A 98 -7.13 11.11 -11.18
CA ASN A 98 -8.51 10.68 -10.98
C ASN A 98 -8.76 9.43 -11.83
N ALA A 99 -8.73 8.24 -11.22
CA ALA A 99 -9.11 6.99 -11.88
C ALA A 99 -10.62 6.96 -12.27
N GLU A 100 -11.45 7.74 -11.57
CA GLU A 100 -12.88 7.86 -11.83
C GLU A 100 -13.22 8.69 -13.08
N GLN A 101 -12.27 9.50 -13.58
CA GLN A 101 -12.50 10.20 -14.84
C GLN A 101 -12.40 9.19 -15.98
N ALA A 102 -13.55 8.88 -16.56
CA ALA A 102 -13.65 8.07 -17.76
C ALA A 102 -12.61 8.51 -18.79
N PRO A 103 -11.93 7.56 -19.46
CA PRO A 103 -10.94 7.88 -20.48
C PRO A 103 -11.58 8.79 -21.52
N ARG A 104 -10.91 9.90 -21.83
CA ARG A 104 -11.40 10.86 -22.84
C ARG A 104 -11.06 10.40 -24.26
N LEU A 105 -10.53 9.20 -24.40
CA LEU A 105 -10.20 8.55 -25.65
C LEU A 105 -11.46 8.34 -26.49
N ARG A 106 -11.61 9.13 -27.54
CA ARG A 106 -12.61 8.91 -28.59
C ARG A 106 -12.00 8.06 -29.68
N LEU A 107 -12.50 6.84 -29.84
CA LEU A 107 -12.06 5.93 -30.89
C LEU A 107 -12.60 6.38 -32.25
N GLN A 108 -11.70 6.42 -33.24
CA GLN A 108 -12.05 6.62 -34.63
C GLN A 108 -12.05 5.29 -35.40
N ALA A 109 -11.04 4.45 -35.19
CA ALA A 109 -10.92 3.16 -35.85
C ALA A 109 -10.04 2.19 -35.04
N ILE A 110 -10.16 0.90 -35.36
CA ILE A 110 -9.31 -0.16 -34.81
C ILE A 110 -8.73 -0.93 -35.99
N TRP A 111 -7.43 -1.21 -35.92
CA TRP A 111 -6.74 -2.05 -36.88
C TRP A 111 -6.36 -3.38 -36.22
N TYR A 112 -6.87 -4.50 -36.76
CA TYR A 112 -6.69 -5.86 -36.21
C TYR A 112 -5.59 -6.68 -36.91
N GLY A 113 -4.62 -6.03 -37.55
CA GLY A 113 -3.48 -6.72 -38.16
C GLY A 113 -2.59 -7.46 -37.15
N GLU A 114 -1.46 -7.99 -37.60
CA GLU A 114 -0.48 -8.72 -36.77
C GLU A 114 -0.10 -7.99 -35.47
N ARG A 115 -0.10 -6.65 -35.52
CA ARG A 115 0.05 -5.78 -34.34
C ARG A 115 -1.15 -4.85 -34.24
N PRO A 116 -2.15 -5.18 -33.42
CA PRO A 116 -3.34 -4.36 -33.33
C PRO A 116 -3.01 -2.97 -32.76
N TYR A 117 -3.77 -1.97 -33.22
CA TYR A 117 -3.71 -0.62 -32.69
C TYR A 117 -5.04 0.11 -32.86
N VAL A 118 -5.26 1.10 -32.01
CA VAL A 118 -6.39 2.01 -32.11
C VAL A 118 -5.96 3.34 -32.70
N ILE A 119 -6.85 3.96 -33.46
CA ILE A 119 -6.72 5.34 -33.96
C ILE A 119 -7.72 6.18 -33.18
N ALA A 120 -7.22 7.18 -32.47
CA ALA A 120 -8.05 8.14 -31.74
C ALA A 120 -8.54 9.27 -32.68
N ALA A 121 -9.57 9.99 -32.25
CA ALA A 121 -10.16 11.09 -33.01
C ALA A 121 -9.21 12.26 -33.31
N ASP A 122 -8.09 12.35 -32.58
CA ASP A 122 -6.99 13.29 -32.85
C ASP A 122 -5.96 12.75 -33.87
N GLY A 123 -6.18 11.55 -34.40
CA GLY A 123 -5.29 10.85 -35.33
C GLY A 123 -4.16 10.07 -34.65
N ALA A 124 -4.03 10.14 -33.31
CA ALA A 124 -3.00 9.40 -32.59
C ALA A 124 -3.23 7.89 -32.68
N ARG A 125 -2.13 7.14 -32.80
CA ARG A 125 -2.14 5.68 -32.88
C ARG A 125 -1.60 5.09 -31.59
N TYR A 126 -2.37 4.19 -30.97
CA TYR A 126 -1.98 3.56 -29.72
C TYR A 126 -1.99 2.03 -29.86
N HIS A 127 -0.84 1.42 -29.58
CA HIS A 127 -0.70 -0.02 -29.41
C HIS A 127 -0.94 -0.42 -27.95
N GLU A 128 -1.09 -1.72 -27.68
CA GLU A 128 -1.02 -2.23 -26.31
C GLU A 128 0.30 -1.80 -25.64
N GLY A 129 0.20 -1.39 -24.38
CA GLY A 129 1.28 -0.77 -23.59
C GLY A 129 1.47 0.73 -23.83
N ALA A 130 0.85 1.33 -24.85
CA ALA A 130 1.00 2.76 -25.12
C ALA A 130 0.23 3.62 -24.10
N PHE A 131 0.81 4.79 -23.77
CA PHE A 131 0.16 5.81 -22.96
C PHE A 131 -0.62 6.79 -23.84
N THR A 132 -1.86 7.05 -23.45
CA THR A 132 -2.73 8.10 -24.01
C THR A 132 -2.39 9.47 -23.40
N ASN A 133 -2.84 10.54 -24.06
CA ASN A 133 -2.61 11.91 -23.61
C ASN A 133 -3.19 12.23 -22.21
N ASP A 134 -4.23 11.51 -21.77
CA ASP A 134 -4.83 11.64 -20.44
C ASP A 134 -4.27 10.63 -19.42
N GLY A 135 -3.18 9.95 -19.78
CA GLY A 135 -2.40 9.10 -18.87
C GLY A 135 -2.97 7.71 -18.64
N TRP A 136 -3.92 7.26 -19.47
CA TRP A 136 -4.34 5.85 -19.52
C TRP A 136 -3.39 5.02 -20.36
N THR A 137 -3.12 3.79 -19.95
CA THR A 137 -2.38 2.80 -20.73
C THR A 137 -3.37 1.90 -21.47
N ILE A 138 -3.13 1.65 -22.77
CA ILE A 138 -3.85 0.61 -23.50
C ILE A 138 -3.41 -0.75 -22.97
N LYS A 139 -4.26 -1.42 -22.20
CA LYS A 139 -3.94 -2.73 -21.60
C LYS A 139 -4.19 -3.85 -22.59
N HIS A 140 -5.30 -3.81 -23.32
CA HIS A 140 -5.67 -4.82 -24.30
C HIS A 140 -6.61 -4.27 -25.36
N ILE A 141 -6.38 -4.62 -26.63
CA ILE A 141 -7.25 -4.28 -27.76
C ILE A 141 -8.01 -5.56 -28.15
N GLY A 142 -9.21 -5.72 -27.60
CA GLY A 142 -10.09 -6.84 -27.93
C GLY A 142 -10.95 -6.58 -29.17
N GLU A 143 -11.75 -7.58 -29.55
CA GLU A 143 -12.73 -7.48 -30.65
C GLU A 143 -13.98 -6.68 -30.26
N THR A 144 -14.36 -6.68 -28.98
CA THR A 144 -15.61 -6.08 -28.48
C THR A 144 -15.37 -4.92 -27.52
N GLU A 145 -14.18 -4.84 -26.95
CA GLU A 145 -13.81 -3.80 -26.00
C GLU A 145 -12.32 -3.47 -26.01
N LEU A 146 -12.01 -2.24 -25.63
CA LEU A 146 -10.68 -1.75 -25.34
C LEU A 146 -10.51 -1.69 -23.83
N LEU A 147 -9.52 -2.41 -23.29
CA LEU A 147 -9.18 -2.31 -21.88
C LEU A 147 -8.12 -1.24 -21.68
N LEU A 148 -8.43 -0.27 -20.83
CA LEU A 148 -7.52 0.78 -20.41
C LEU A 148 -7.21 0.62 -18.93
N THR A 149 -5.97 0.95 -18.54
CA THR A 149 -5.58 0.99 -17.13
C THR A 149 -4.91 2.30 -16.74
N LYS A 150 -5.17 2.76 -15.52
CA LYS A 150 -4.53 3.94 -14.96
C LYS A 150 -4.38 3.74 -13.45
N GLY A 151 -3.13 3.68 -13.00
CA GLY A 151 -2.74 3.41 -11.61
C GLY A 151 -3.51 2.26 -10.92
N GLY A 152 -3.65 1.13 -11.62
CA GLY A 152 -4.28 -0.09 -11.11
C GLY A 152 -5.78 -0.20 -11.39
N ALA A 153 -6.47 0.90 -11.65
CA ALA A 153 -7.86 0.86 -12.12
C ALA A 153 -7.89 0.33 -13.56
N THR A 154 -8.90 -0.48 -13.90
CA THR A 154 -9.13 -0.96 -15.26
C THR A 154 -10.53 -0.56 -15.71
N VAL A 155 -10.64 0.04 -16.90
CA VAL A 155 -11.90 0.43 -17.53
C VAL A 155 -12.00 -0.26 -18.88
N ALA A 156 -13.18 -0.77 -19.20
CA ALA A 156 -13.50 -1.31 -20.52
C ALA A 156 -14.31 -0.29 -21.32
N LEU A 157 -13.82 0.07 -22.50
CA LEU A 157 -14.55 0.88 -23.46
C LEU A 157 -15.09 -0.05 -24.54
N LYS A 158 -16.39 -0.30 -24.51
CA LYS A 158 -17.07 -1.18 -25.47
C LYS A 158 -17.23 -0.50 -26.82
N TYR A 159 -17.09 -1.29 -27.87
CA TYR A 159 -17.42 -0.85 -29.22
C TYR A 159 -18.93 -1.03 -29.45
N PRO A 160 -19.55 -0.17 -30.28
CA PRO A 160 -20.95 -0.31 -30.65
C PRO A 160 -21.22 -1.57 -31.48
#